data_AF-A0A1A9WI50-F1
#
_entry.id   AF-A0A1A9WI50-F1
#
_cell.length_a   1.000
_cell.length_b   1.000
_cell.length_c   1.000
_cell.angle_alpha   90.00
_cell.angle_beta   90.00
_cell.angle_gamma   90.00
#
_symmetry.space_group_name_H-M   'P 1'
#
loop_
_entity.id
_entity.type
_entity.pdbx_description
1 polymer ?
#
loop_
_entity_poly.entity_id
_entity_poly.type
_entity_poly.pdbx_seq_one_letter_code
_entity_poly.pdbx_strand_id
1 'polypeptide(L)'
;MRISSVVNASKKARAPQNEKKVPFQEILPLRLKDRVSGKADSGSDVACLQEMSILFACLKDNDFVEKYCPKEISQFKKCYKNYMDTKQVQKANINQGIITPGYNLNYRQLNKYMRRFPNPK
;
A
#
# COMPACT_ATOMS: atom_id res chain seq x y z
N MET A 1 -32.58 -8.45 -49.39
CA MET A 1 -31.31 -8.96 -48.83
C MET A 1 -30.98 -8.18 -47.57
N ARG A 2 -30.97 -8.83 -46.39
CA ARG A 2 -30.63 -8.19 -45.12
C ARG A 2 -29.11 -8.28 -44.95
N ILE A 3 -28.41 -7.17 -45.12
CA ILE A 3 -26.97 -7.09 -44.90
C ILE A 3 -26.76 -7.08 -43.38
N SER A 4 -26.17 -8.15 -42.86
CA SER A 4 -25.97 -8.40 -41.44
C SER A 4 -25.21 -7.25 -40.77
N SER A 5 -25.77 -6.75 -39.68
CA SER A 5 -25.28 -5.67 -38.80
C SER A 5 -23.92 -5.96 -38.14
N VAL A 6 -23.32 -7.11 -38.40
CA VAL A 6 -22.05 -7.59 -37.84
C VAL A 6 -20.85 -6.79 -38.36
N VAL A 7 -20.94 -6.16 -39.53
CA VAL A 7 -19.82 -5.43 -40.15
C VAL A 7 -19.48 -4.12 -39.41
N ASN A 8 -20.38 -3.60 -38.57
CA ASN A 8 -20.17 -2.32 -37.86
C ASN A 8 -19.82 -2.44 -36.37
N ALA A 9 -19.70 -3.66 -35.82
CA ALA A 9 -19.34 -3.86 -34.41
C ALA A 9 -17.85 -3.66 -34.10
N SER A 10 -16.98 -3.58 -35.12
CA SER A 10 -15.52 -3.53 -34.93
C SER A 10 -14.93 -2.10 -34.82
N LYS A 11 -15.73 -1.05 -35.08
CA LYS A 11 -15.22 0.34 -35.19
C LYS A 11 -15.03 1.09 -33.85
N LYS A 12 -15.28 0.45 -32.71
CA LYS A 12 -15.14 1.06 -31.37
C LYS A 12 -14.07 0.42 -30.48
N ALA A 13 -13.34 -0.58 -30.96
CA ALA A 13 -12.13 -1.04 -30.30
C ALA A 13 -10.95 -0.21 -30.82
N ARG A 14 -10.06 0.25 -29.93
CA ARG A 14 -8.81 0.87 -30.35
C ARG A 14 -8.02 -0.19 -31.12
N ALA A 15 -7.83 -0.01 -32.42
CA ALA A 15 -6.94 -0.85 -33.21
C ALA A 15 -5.52 -0.82 -32.59
N PRO A 16 -4.74 -1.91 -32.66
CA PRO A 16 -3.37 -1.91 -32.19
C PRO A 16 -2.60 -0.76 -32.87
N GLN A 17 -1.80 -0.03 -32.09
CA GLN A 17 -0.99 1.05 -32.66
C GLN A 17 0.02 0.46 -33.66
N ASN A 18 0.18 1.14 -34.80
CA ASN A 18 1.18 0.77 -35.77
C ASN A 18 2.58 1.14 -35.24
N GLU A 19 3.43 0.13 -35.00
CA GLU A 19 4.81 0.28 -34.49
C GLU A 19 5.66 1.22 -35.35
N LYS A 20 5.40 1.30 -36.67
CA LYS A 20 6.11 2.23 -37.56
C LYS A 20 5.76 3.69 -37.29
N LYS A 21 4.55 3.95 -36.76
CA LYS A 21 4.06 5.31 -36.44
C LYS A 21 4.50 5.76 -35.05
N VAL A 22 4.68 4.81 -34.13
CA VAL A 22 5.14 5.06 -32.76
C VAL A 22 6.23 4.05 -32.42
N PRO A 23 7.47 4.28 -32.89
CA PRO A 23 8.56 3.35 -32.62
C PRO A 23 8.84 3.30 -31.13
N PHE A 24 8.96 2.10 -30.58
CA PHE A 24 9.37 1.92 -29.20
C PHE A 24 10.83 2.37 -29.04
N GLN A 25 11.07 3.29 -28.11
CA GLN A 25 12.41 3.70 -27.72
C GLN A 25 12.72 3.11 -26.35
N GLU A 26 13.68 2.19 -26.31
CA GLU A 26 14.11 1.53 -25.09
C GLU A 26 14.98 2.47 -24.25
N ILE A 27 14.39 3.09 -23.21
CA ILE A 27 15.15 3.89 -22.23
C ILE A 27 15.87 2.97 -21.22
N LEU A 28 15.25 1.84 -20.90
CA LEU A 28 15.77 0.81 -20.01
C LEU A 28 15.55 -0.55 -20.66
N PRO A 29 16.48 -1.50 -20.48
CA PRO A 29 16.36 -2.81 -21.10
C PRO A 29 15.07 -3.51 -20.65
N LEU A 30 14.34 -4.11 -21.59
CA LEU A 30 13.12 -4.89 -21.40
C LEU A 30 13.41 -6.24 -20.74
N ARG A 31 14.09 -6.21 -19.59
CA ARG A 31 14.46 -7.36 -18.78
C ARG A 31 14.10 -7.13 -17.33
N LEU A 32 13.72 -8.20 -16.65
CA LEU A 32 13.46 -8.16 -15.23
C LEU A 32 14.77 -7.95 -14.45
N LYS A 33 14.67 -7.21 -13.34
CA LYS A 33 15.77 -7.08 -12.36
C LYS A 33 15.64 -8.20 -11.33
N ASP A 34 16.76 -8.60 -10.73
CA ASP A 34 16.78 -9.61 -9.66
C ASP A 34 16.32 -9.05 -8.28
N ARG A 35 15.65 -7.90 -8.28
CA ARG A 35 15.13 -7.26 -7.08
C ARG A 35 13.95 -6.33 -7.38
N VAL A 36 13.06 -6.23 -6.40
CA VAL A 36 12.03 -5.19 -6.30
C VAL A 36 12.49 -4.06 -5.38
N SER A 37 12.02 -2.85 -5.67
CA SER A 37 12.26 -1.70 -4.82
C SER A 37 11.34 -1.75 -3.59
N GLY A 38 11.92 -1.64 -2.39
CA GLY A 38 11.15 -1.38 -1.18
C GLY A 38 10.89 0.12 -1.04
N LYS A 39 10.03 0.68 -1.91
CA LYS A 39 9.46 2.00 -1.58
C LYS A 39 8.47 1.76 -0.45
N ALA A 40 8.75 2.33 0.71
CA ALA A 40 7.79 2.32 1.80
C ALA A 40 6.55 3.09 1.34
N ASP A 41 5.37 2.55 1.57
CA ASP A 41 4.16 3.37 1.67
C ASP A 41 4.39 4.30 2.87
N SER A 42 4.97 5.47 2.60
CA SER A 42 5.17 6.54 3.58
C SER A 42 3.87 7.31 3.80
N GLY A 43 2.73 6.64 3.68
CA GLY A 43 1.45 7.20 4.09
C GLY A 43 1.56 7.55 5.56
N SER A 44 1.35 8.83 5.89
CA SER A 44 1.24 9.25 7.27
C SER A 44 -0.10 8.77 7.82
N ASP A 45 -0.19 7.50 8.18
CA ASP A 45 -1.37 6.97 8.85
C ASP A 45 -1.50 7.67 10.19
N VAL A 46 -2.51 8.54 10.30
CA VAL A 46 -2.85 9.20 11.55
C VAL A 46 -3.69 8.22 12.38
N ALA A 47 -3.12 7.75 13.49
CA ALA A 47 -3.79 6.81 14.38
C ALA A 47 -4.69 7.54 15.39
N CYS A 48 -5.72 6.85 15.88
CA CYS A 48 -6.55 7.26 17.02
C CYS A 48 -7.31 8.59 16.86
N LEU A 49 -7.67 8.95 15.62
CA LEU A 49 -8.43 10.17 15.34
C LEU A 49 -9.78 10.23 16.05
N GLN A 50 -10.45 9.08 16.16
CA GLN A 50 -11.76 8.99 16.82
C GLN A 50 -11.64 9.30 18.32
N GLU A 51 -10.74 8.61 19.02
CA GLU A 51 -10.50 8.80 20.45
C GLU A 51 -9.99 10.22 20.75
N MET A 52 -9.17 10.77 19.86
CA MET A 52 -8.70 12.15 19.97
C MET A 52 -9.85 13.16 19.85
N SER A 53 -10.79 12.94 18.93
CA SER A 53 -11.96 13.81 18.77
C SER A 53 -12.88 13.80 20.00
N ILE A 54 -13.08 12.63 20.61
CA ILE A 54 -13.89 12.47 21.83
C ILE A 54 -13.22 13.16 23.02
N LEU A 55 -11.90 13.00 23.15
CA LEU A 55 -11.11 13.69 24.17
C LEU A 55 -11.21 15.21 24.04
N PHE A 56 -11.08 15.74 22.83
CA PHE A 56 -11.19 17.17 22.60
C PHE A 56 -12.60 17.72 22.85
N ALA A 57 -13.65 16.94 22.57
CA ALA A 57 -15.00 17.33 22.94
C ALA A 57 -15.14 17.49 24.47
N CYS A 58 -14.70 16.49 25.24
CA CYS A 58 -14.76 16.56 26.70
C CYS A 58 -13.92 17.71 27.26
N LEU A 59 -12.70 17.90 26.75
CA LEU A 59 -11.84 18.99 27.20
C LEU A 59 -12.47 20.36 26.91
N LYS A 60 -13.07 20.54 25.73
CA LYS A 60 -13.74 21.78 25.36
C LYS A 60 -14.90 22.12 26.32
N ASP A 61 -15.67 21.13 26.74
CA ASP A 61 -16.81 21.33 27.63
C ASP A 61 -16.40 21.61 29.09
N ASN A 62 -15.15 21.33 29.46
CA ASN A 62 -14.62 21.44 30.82
C ASN A 62 -13.41 22.41 30.91
N ASP A 63 -13.35 23.43 30.06
CA ASP A 63 -12.29 24.45 30.04
C ASP A 63 -10.86 23.85 30.01
N PHE A 64 -10.71 22.73 29.30
CA PHE A 64 -9.48 21.97 29.13
C PHE A 64 -8.88 21.42 30.44
N VAL A 65 -9.69 21.27 31.48
CA VAL A 65 -9.26 20.66 32.74
C VAL A 65 -9.32 19.14 32.63
N GLU A 66 -8.16 18.51 32.46
CA GLU A 66 -8.00 17.06 32.26
C GLU A 66 -8.66 16.19 33.34
N LYS A 67 -8.76 16.70 34.57
CA LYS A 67 -9.33 15.97 35.72
C LYS A 67 -10.78 15.54 35.50
N TYR A 68 -11.53 16.24 34.64
CA TYR A 68 -12.93 15.92 34.34
C TYR A 68 -13.10 14.93 33.18
N CYS A 69 -12.03 14.65 32.43
CA CYS A 69 -12.04 13.75 31.27
C CYS A 69 -11.17 12.47 31.45
N PRO A 70 -11.17 11.79 32.62
CA PRO A 70 -10.26 10.68 32.86
C PRO A 70 -10.56 9.46 31.97
N LYS A 71 -11.82 9.29 31.55
CA LYS A 71 -12.26 8.17 30.71
C LYS A 71 -11.73 8.31 29.29
N GLU A 72 -11.89 9.49 28.71
CA GLU A 72 -11.50 9.87 27.36
C GLU A 72 -9.97 9.83 27.22
N ILE A 73 -9.25 10.34 28.24
CA ILE A 73 -7.78 10.28 28.30
C ILE A 73 -7.30 8.82 28.33
N SER A 74 -7.93 7.98 29.14
CA SER A 74 -7.57 6.55 29.24
C SER A 74 -7.80 5.81 27.92
N GLN A 75 -8.93 6.07 27.25
CA GLN A 75 -9.23 5.48 25.95
C GLN A 75 -8.23 5.91 24.87
N PHE A 76 -7.92 7.20 24.77
CA PHE A 76 -6.92 7.71 23.83
C PHE A 76 -5.54 7.08 24.07
N LYS A 77 -5.07 7.04 25.33
CA LYS A 77 -3.80 6.39 25.70
C LYS A 77 -3.78 4.91 25.34
N LYS A 78 -4.88 4.20 25.55
CA LYS A 78 -5.02 2.79 25.18
C LYS A 78 -4.92 2.57 23.67
N CYS A 79 -5.61 3.39 22.88
CA CYS A 79 -5.51 3.33 21.41
C CYS A 79 -4.07 3.57 20.96
N TYR A 80 -3.44 4.63 21.47
CA TYR A 80 -2.07 5.00 21.09
C TYR A 80 -1.07 3.89 21.42
N LYS A 81 -1.18 3.29 22.61
CA LYS A 81 -0.34 2.16 23.01
C LYS A 81 -0.50 0.98 22.06
N ASN A 82 -1.73 0.56 21.78
CA ASN A 82 -1.99 -0.55 20.85
C ASN A 82 -1.42 -0.28 19.44
N TYR A 83 -1.58 0.95 18.94
CA TYR A 83 -1.00 1.35 17.66
C TYR A 83 0.53 1.26 17.66
N MET A 84 1.20 1.73 18.73
CA MET A 84 2.66 1.66 18.84
C MET A 84 3.15 0.22 18.93
N ASP A 85 2.49 -0.63 19.72
CA ASP A 85 2.85 -2.03 19.88
C ASP A 85 2.71 -2.79 18.54
N THR A 86 1.57 -2.63 17.86
CA THR A 86 1.34 -3.24 16.53
C THR A 86 2.35 -2.76 15.49
N LYS A 87 2.66 -1.45 15.46
CA LYS A 87 3.67 -0.89 14.56
C LYS A 87 5.07 -1.45 14.83
N GLN A 88 5.43 -1.67 16.10
CA GLN A 88 6.70 -2.30 16.45
C GLN A 88 6.75 -3.76 15.98
N VAL A 89 5.68 -4.53 16.21
CA VAL A 89 5.58 -5.93 15.75
C VAL A 89 5.68 -6.01 14.22
N GLN A 90 4.95 -5.16 13.49
CA GLN A 90 5.03 -5.11 12.03
C GLN A 90 6.46 -4.80 11.53
N LYS A 91 7.14 -3.83 12.14
CA LYS A 91 8.55 -3.51 11.81
C LYS A 91 9.48 -4.69 12.09
N ALA A 92 9.31 -5.37 13.23
CA ALA A 92 10.10 -6.55 13.57
C ALA A 92 9.88 -7.67 12.54
N ASN A 93 8.62 -7.96 12.19
CA ASN A 93 8.27 -8.97 11.19
C ASN A 93 8.86 -8.65 9.80
N ILE A 94 8.79 -7.38 9.39
CA ILE A 94 9.40 -6.89 8.14
C ILE A 94 10.92 -7.14 8.15
N ASN A 95 11.58 -6.85 9.27
CA ASN A 95 13.05 -6.97 9.40
C ASN A 95 13.54 -8.42 9.46
N GLN A 96 12.76 -9.33 10.06
CA GLN A 96 13.13 -10.75 10.17
C GLN A 96 13.31 -11.42 8.80
N GLY A 97 12.59 -10.97 7.76
CA GLY A 97 12.78 -11.46 6.39
C GLY A 97 12.57 -12.98 6.25
N ILE A 98 11.76 -13.58 7.14
CA ILE A 98 11.36 -14.98 7.09
C ILE A 98 10.38 -15.13 5.93
N ILE A 99 10.65 -16.06 5.01
CA ILE A 99 9.79 -16.27 3.85
C ILE A 99 8.61 -17.13 4.31
N THR A 100 7.45 -16.52 4.48
CA THR A 100 6.19 -17.23 4.75
C THR A 100 5.51 -17.58 3.42
N PRO A 101 5.07 -18.83 3.21
CA PRO A 101 4.33 -19.19 2.01
C PRO A 101 3.01 -18.43 1.94
N GLY A 102 2.74 -17.75 0.83
CA GLY A 102 1.56 -16.91 0.63
C GLY A 102 1.77 -15.83 -0.42
N TYR A 103 0.74 -14.99 -0.60
CA TYR A 103 0.70 -13.97 -1.66
C TYR A 103 1.22 -12.58 -1.21
N ASN A 104 1.19 -12.28 0.10
CA ASN A 104 1.59 -10.98 0.66
C ASN A 104 3.04 -11.00 1.17
N LEU A 105 4.01 -11.13 0.26
CA LEU A 105 5.42 -11.04 0.61
C LEU A 105 5.89 -9.58 0.65
N ASN A 106 6.56 -9.22 1.73
CA ASN A 106 7.27 -7.96 1.83
C ASN A 106 8.48 -7.94 0.87
N TYR A 107 8.90 -6.76 0.40
CA TYR A 107 10.04 -6.58 -0.49
C TYR A 107 11.33 -7.28 0.01
N ARG A 108 11.55 -7.32 1.33
CA ARG A 108 12.71 -8.02 1.92
C ARG A 108 12.63 -9.53 1.73
N GLN A 109 11.46 -10.10 1.95
CA GLN A 109 11.21 -11.53 1.77
C GLN A 109 11.30 -11.91 0.29
N LEU A 110 10.66 -11.11 -0.58
CA LEU A 110 10.66 -11.34 -2.02
C LEU A 110 12.08 -11.20 -2.62
N ASN A 111 12.84 -10.18 -2.25
CA ASN A 111 14.21 -10.01 -2.70
C ASN A 111 15.14 -11.14 -2.22
N LYS A 112 14.88 -11.73 -1.05
CA LYS A 112 15.61 -12.92 -0.58
C LYS A 112 15.34 -14.13 -1.48
N TYR A 113 14.11 -14.27 -1.97
CA TYR A 113 13.72 -15.33 -2.91
C TYR A 113 14.28 -15.08 -4.33
N MET A 114 14.13 -13.88 -4.88
CA MET A 114 14.62 -13.53 -6.23
C MET A 114 16.14 -13.70 -6.38
N ARG A 115 16.92 -13.48 -5.30
CA ARG A 115 18.37 -13.75 -5.32
C ARG A 115 18.72 -15.23 -5.47
N ARG A 116 17.83 -16.15 -5.05
CA ARG A 116 18.04 -17.60 -5.22
C ARG A 116 17.73 -18.05 -6.65
N PHE A 117 16.80 -17.37 -7.31
CA PHE A 117 16.35 -17.66 -8.67
C PHE A 117 16.42 -16.40 -9.54
N PRO A 118 17.65 -15.96 -9.90
CA PRO A 118 17.83 -14.75 -10.70
C PRO A 118 17.29 -14.95 -12.12
N ASN A 119 16.92 -13.84 -12.76
CA ASN A 119 16.48 -13.87 -14.15
C ASN A 119 17.68 -14.20 -15.06
N PRO A 120 17.55 -15.12 -16.03
CA PRO A 120 18.62 -15.36 -17.00
C PRO A 120 18.99 -14.07 -17.73
N LYS A 121 20.28 -13.96 -18.07
CA LYS A 121 20.85 -12.79 -18.74
C LYS A 121 20.43 -12.69 -20.19
#